data_AF-A0A3L7SCU9-F1
#
_entry.id   AF-A0A3L7SCU9-F1
#
_cell.length_a   1.000
_cell.length_b   1.000
_cell.length_c   1.000
_cell.angle_alpha   90.00
_cell.angle_beta   90.00
_cell.angle_gamma   90.00
#
_symmetry.space_group_name_H-M   'P 1'
#
loop_
_entity.id
_entity.type
_entity.pdbx_description
1 polymer ?
#
loop_
_entity_poly.entity_id
_entity_poly.type
_entity_poly.pdbx_seq_one_letter_code
_entity_poly.pdbx_strand_id
1 'polypeptide(L)'
;MASRPLASAPAASVQATRRDASAWQLARPPEGGDLAAAQAFCRLVAARHYENFTVATRLVPPRLRQHLANVYAYARWSDDLADEAPSPERAARDLAAWRRELEDCFAGRPHHPVFMALANTVTQAGLTIEPFGHLLDAFEQDQVTTSYATRHDLLGYCRRSADPVGRIVLALEGCRDAELIAMSDSICTGLQLVNFWQDVKRDRLAGRIYLPREDMHRHGVTDAMLDATAAGVKLRALLRAEVAWARGCFDAGAPLAGAAPAVLRPAIGLFLAGGRAVADAIERQGFDTLSRRPRLGRWRKLRLGWAAWRAALTARIRGRV
;
A
#
# COMPACT_ATOMS: atom_id res chain seq x y z
N MET A 1 62.86 18.73 0.48
CA MET A 1 61.55 19.06 -0.12
C MET A 1 60.64 17.86 0.08
N ALA A 2 59.81 17.90 1.12
CA ALA A 2 58.95 16.79 1.52
C ALA A 2 57.55 16.94 0.91
N SER A 3 57.11 15.92 0.19
CA SER A 3 55.83 15.80 -0.48
C SER A 3 54.68 15.69 0.53
N ARG A 4 53.70 16.58 0.45
CA ARG A 4 52.44 16.50 1.21
C ARG A 4 51.45 15.57 0.49
N PRO A 5 50.76 14.64 1.19
CA PRO A 5 49.65 13.91 0.61
C PRO A 5 48.39 14.80 0.60
N LEU A 6 47.65 14.75 -0.51
CA LEU A 6 46.32 15.35 -0.66
C LEU A 6 45.34 14.64 0.27
N ALA A 7 44.81 15.36 1.25
CA ALA A 7 43.73 14.89 2.11
C ALA A 7 42.46 14.69 1.26
N SER A 8 41.93 13.47 1.27
CA SER A 8 40.60 13.15 0.74
C SER A 8 39.53 13.89 1.55
N ALA A 9 38.73 14.71 0.89
CA ALA A 9 37.56 15.35 1.50
C ALA A 9 36.55 14.28 1.96
N PRO A 10 35.91 14.44 3.13
CA PRO A 10 34.94 13.48 3.62
C PRO A 10 33.69 13.50 2.73
N ALA A 11 33.22 12.31 2.36
CA ALA A 11 31.93 12.14 1.70
C ALA A 11 30.83 12.70 2.61
N ALA A 12 30.16 13.77 2.16
CA ALA A 12 29.00 14.31 2.84
C ALA A 12 27.92 13.22 2.90
N SER A 13 27.60 12.78 4.11
CA SER A 13 26.49 11.87 4.38
C SER A 13 25.20 12.56 3.96
N VAL A 14 24.64 12.12 2.82
CA VAL A 14 23.28 12.48 2.42
C VAL A 14 22.36 11.85 3.46
N GLN A 15 21.91 12.66 4.42
CA GLN A 15 20.82 12.28 5.32
C GLN A 15 19.63 11.87 4.44
N ALA A 16 19.29 10.58 4.49
CA ALA A 16 18.10 10.05 3.88
C ALA A 16 16.92 10.88 4.37
N THR A 17 16.34 11.67 3.48
CA THR A 17 15.14 12.44 3.80
C THR A 17 14.02 11.43 4.03
N ARG A 18 13.52 11.41 5.27
CA ARG A 18 12.42 10.54 5.70
C ARG A 18 11.26 10.63 4.70
N ARG A 19 10.70 9.47 4.34
CA ARG A 19 9.48 9.37 3.54
C ARG A 19 8.38 10.21 4.21
N ASP A 20 7.75 11.08 3.42
CA ASP A 20 6.65 11.98 3.75
C ASP A 20 6.86 12.87 5.00
N ALA A 21 6.91 14.20 4.80
CA ALA A 21 7.03 15.17 5.89
C ALA A 21 5.79 15.26 6.79
N SER A 22 4.72 14.51 6.51
CA SER A 22 3.74 14.16 7.53
C SER A 22 4.29 13.04 8.41
N ALA A 23 5.36 13.33 9.14
CA ALA A 23 5.77 12.51 10.27
C ALA A 23 4.56 12.44 11.20
N TRP A 24 3.83 11.32 11.14
CA TRP A 24 2.90 11.01 12.19
C TRP A 24 3.76 10.77 13.42
N GLN A 25 3.26 11.19 14.57
CA GLN A 25 3.73 10.60 15.81
C GLN A 25 2.70 9.51 16.07
N LEU A 26 3.15 8.26 16.22
CA LEU A 26 2.31 7.16 16.68
C LEU A 26 1.28 7.69 17.69
N ALA A 27 0.00 7.69 17.30
CA ALA A 27 -1.04 8.25 18.17
C ALA A 27 -1.01 7.50 19.48
N ARG A 28 -1.02 8.24 20.60
CA ARG A 28 -0.99 7.63 21.92
C ARG A 28 -2.19 6.68 22.07
N PRO A 29 -1.95 5.37 22.26
CA PRO A 29 -3.03 4.42 22.46
C PRO A 29 -3.76 4.74 23.77
N PRO A 30 -5.06 4.40 23.89
CA PRO A 30 -5.80 4.59 25.13
C PRO A 30 -5.18 3.78 26.28
N GLU A 31 -5.22 4.33 27.50
CA GLU A 31 -4.80 3.62 28.71
C GLU A 31 -5.95 2.70 29.18
N GLY A 32 -5.68 1.41 29.33
CA GLY A 32 -6.68 0.39 29.72
C GLY A 32 -7.42 -0.26 28.54
N GLY A 33 -7.73 -1.56 28.71
CA GLY A 33 -8.10 -2.48 27.62
C GLY A 33 -9.59 -2.83 27.54
N ASP A 34 -10.46 -1.85 27.27
CA ASP A 34 -11.82 -2.16 26.79
C ASP A 34 -11.85 -2.15 25.26
N LEU A 35 -12.47 -3.17 24.68
CA LEU A 35 -12.71 -3.32 23.24
C LEU A 35 -13.35 -2.07 22.62
N ALA A 36 -14.27 -1.40 23.31
CA ALA A 36 -14.92 -0.21 22.78
C ALA A 36 -13.93 0.95 22.54
N ALA A 37 -13.00 1.16 23.49
CA ALA A 37 -11.94 2.17 23.38
C ALA A 37 -10.94 1.80 22.29
N ALA A 38 -10.52 0.53 22.23
CA ALA A 38 -9.65 -0.01 21.18
C ALA A 38 -10.25 0.18 19.77
N GLN A 39 -11.54 -0.11 19.59
CA GLN A 39 -12.24 0.10 18.33
C GLN A 39 -12.39 1.58 17.98
N ALA A 40 -12.63 2.45 18.96
CA ALA A 40 -12.67 3.90 18.76
C ALA A 40 -11.31 4.45 18.31
N PHE A 41 -10.24 3.95 18.92
CA PHE A 41 -8.87 4.27 18.51
C PHE A 41 -8.59 3.87 17.06
N CYS A 42 -8.96 2.64 16.67
CA CYS A 42 -8.79 2.20 15.28
C CYS A 42 -9.59 3.05 14.28
N ARG A 43 -10.82 3.46 14.63
CA ARG A 43 -11.61 4.41 13.81
C ARG A 43 -10.90 5.76 13.69
N LEU A 44 -10.30 6.25 14.77
CA LEU A 44 -9.55 7.51 14.77
C LEU A 44 -8.33 7.44 13.86
N VAL A 45 -7.54 6.36 13.96
CA VAL A 45 -6.39 6.11 13.07
C VAL A 45 -6.85 6.09 11.61
N ALA A 46 -7.90 5.33 11.30
CA ALA A 46 -8.46 5.21 9.96
C ALA A 46 -9.04 6.53 9.40
N ALA A 47 -9.58 7.40 10.26
CA ALA A 47 -10.15 8.69 9.86
C ALA A 47 -9.08 9.79 9.67
N ARG A 48 -7.96 9.70 10.37
CA ARG A 48 -6.87 10.70 10.31
C ARG A 48 -5.96 10.52 9.08
N HIS A 49 -5.89 9.32 8.52
CA HIS A 49 -4.98 9.02 7.41
C HIS A 49 -5.72 8.89 6.06
N TYR A 50 -5.33 9.74 5.10
CA TYR A 50 -5.59 9.77 3.64
C TYR A 50 -7.02 9.53 3.07
N GLU A 51 -7.37 10.35 2.07
CA GLU A 51 -8.69 10.45 1.42
C GLU A 51 -9.27 9.14 0.83
N ASN A 52 -8.43 8.17 0.44
CA ASN A 52 -8.89 7.00 -0.32
C ASN A 52 -9.55 5.91 0.55
N PHE A 53 -8.99 5.63 1.74
CA PHE A 53 -9.52 4.58 2.63
C PHE A 53 -10.84 5.01 3.28
N THR A 54 -10.95 6.27 3.67
CA THR A 54 -12.18 6.85 4.22
C THR A 54 -13.33 6.83 3.20
N VAL A 55 -13.04 7.13 1.92
CA VAL A 55 -14.07 7.08 0.86
C VAL A 55 -14.49 5.64 0.58
N ALA A 56 -13.53 4.71 0.44
CA ALA A 56 -13.85 3.29 0.20
C ALA A 56 -14.67 2.67 1.36
N THR A 57 -14.34 3.02 2.61
CA THR A 57 -15.07 2.55 3.80
C THR A 57 -16.54 3.05 3.83
N ARG A 58 -16.85 4.19 3.22
CA ARG A 58 -18.24 4.68 3.12
C ARG A 58 -19.07 3.92 2.08
N LEU A 59 -18.41 3.27 1.11
CA LEU A 59 -19.07 2.46 0.09
C LEU A 59 -19.56 1.12 0.64
N VAL A 60 -18.87 0.56 1.64
CA VAL A 60 -19.31 -0.68 2.28
C VAL A 60 -20.45 -0.45 3.29
N PRO A 61 -21.23 -1.50 3.63
CA PRO A 61 -22.26 -1.44 4.67
C PRO A 61 -21.69 -1.09 6.06
N PRO A 62 -22.50 -0.48 6.96
CA PRO A 62 -22.06 -0.13 8.32
C PRO A 62 -21.37 -1.25 9.09
N ARG A 63 -21.87 -2.50 8.97
CA ARG A 63 -21.30 -3.67 9.66
C ARG A 63 -19.83 -3.96 9.32
N LEU A 64 -19.37 -3.58 8.12
CA LEU A 64 -17.98 -3.79 7.70
C LEU A 64 -17.03 -2.66 8.11
N ARG A 65 -17.56 -1.48 8.44
CA ARG A 65 -16.73 -0.28 8.62
C ARG A 65 -15.78 -0.41 9.81
N GLN A 66 -16.24 -1.03 10.90
CA GLN A 66 -15.39 -1.26 12.06
C GLN A 66 -14.26 -2.25 11.76
N HIS A 67 -14.57 -3.36 11.09
CA HIS A 67 -13.57 -4.35 10.69
C HIS A 67 -12.50 -3.74 9.78
N LEU A 68 -12.93 -2.97 8.78
CA LEU A 68 -12.01 -2.23 7.92
C LEU A 68 -11.15 -1.24 8.70
N ALA A 69 -11.72 -0.49 9.64
CA ALA A 69 -10.94 0.42 10.49
C ALA A 69 -9.89 -0.31 11.34
N ASN A 70 -10.22 -1.50 11.87
CA ASN A 70 -9.29 -2.31 12.67
C ASN A 70 -8.14 -2.86 11.80
N VAL A 71 -8.46 -3.41 10.63
CA VAL A 71 -7.47 -3.91 9.66
C VAL A 71 -6.56 -2.78 9.20
N TYR A 72 -7.13 -1.60 8.93
CA TYR A 72 -6.37 -0.43 8.54
C TYR A 72 -5.44 0.07 9.63
N ALA A 73 -5.95 0.16 10.87
CA ALA A 73 -5.14 0.56 12.00
C ALA A 73 -3.98 -0.41 12.22
N TYR A 74 -4.19 -1.72 12.04
CA TYR A 74 -3.10 -2.70 12.05
C TYR A 74 -2.06 -2.43 10.96
N ALA A 75 -2.48 -2.33 9.70
CA ALA A 75 -1.55 -2.13 8.59
C ALA A 75 -0.75 -0.83 8.75
N ARG A 76 -1.44 0.26 9.13
CA ARG A 76 -0.81 1.57 9.31
C ARG A 76 0.14 1.59 10.51
N TRP A 77 -0.26 1.05 11.65
CA TRP A 77 0.60 0.98 12.82
C TRP A 77 1.86 0.16 12.57
N SER A 78 1.73 -0.92 11.81
CA SER A 78 2.87 -1.78 11.42
C SER A 78 3.86 -1.04 10.50
N ASP A 79 3.35 -0.27 9.54
CA ASP A 79 4.13 0.60 8.64
C ASP A 79 4.88 1.69 9.43
N ASP A 80 4.17 2.39 10.32
CA ASP A 80 4.75 3.46 11.15
C ASP A 80 5.82 2.94 12.11
N LEU A 81 5.67 1.73 12.69
CA LEU A 81 6.71 1.10 13.51
C LEU A 81 8.02 0.88 12.75
N ALA A 82 7.93 0.61 11.44
CA ALA A 82 9.10 0.41 10.59
C ALA A 82 9.71 1.74 10.13
N ASP A 83 8.88 2.69 9.71
CA ASP A 83 9.30 3.96 9.09
C ASP A 83 9.72 5.03 10.11
N GLU A 84 9.13 5.07 11.32
CA GLU A 84 9.44 6.06 12.35
C GLU A 84 10.61 5.64 13.27
N ALA A 85 11.13 4.42 13.10
CA ALA A 85 12.20 3.90 13.94
C ALA A 85 13.51 4.72 13.77
N PRO A 86 14.25 4.99 14.87
CA PRO A 86 15.49 5.76 14.82
C PRO A 86 16.64 5.02 14.13
N SER A 87 16.57 3.69 13.99
CA SER A 87 17.55 2.87 13.29
C SER A 87 16.93 1.57 12.76
N PRO A 88 17.54 0.92 11.75
CA PRO A 88 17.08 -0.39 11.25
C PRO A 88 17.03 -1.48 12.33
N GLU A 89 17.98 -1.48 13.28
CA GLU A 89 18.01 -2.45 14.39
C GLU A 89 16.86 -2.20 15.38
N ARG A 90 16.42 -0.95 15.52
CA ARG A 90 15.23 -0.63 16.30
C ARG A 90 13.97 -1.05 15.57
N ALA A 91 13.85 -0.77 14.26
CA ALA A 91 12.74 -1.21 13.43
C ALA A 91 12.58 -2.75 13.49
N ALA A 92 13.67 -3.50 13.32
CA ALA A 92 13.66 -4.95 13.38
C ALA A 92 13.19 -5.50 14.73
N ARG A 93 13.63 -4.89 15.84
CA ARG A 93 13.18 -5.28 17.19
C ARG A 93 11.71 -4.97 17.43
N ASP A 94 11.25 -3.79 17.00
CA ASP A 94 9.88 -3.35 17.19
C ASP A 94 8.92 -4.19 16.33
N LEU A 95 9.28 -4.49 15.07
CA LEU A 95 8.53 -5.40 14.20
C LEU A 95 8.51 -6.83 14.73
N ALA A 96 9.61 -7.36 15.27
CA ALA A 96 9.64 -8.68 15.90
C ALA A 96 8.74 -8.75 17.15
N ALA A 97 8.69 -7.67 17.95
CA ALA A 97 7.74 -7.59 19.05
C ALA A 97 6.29 -7.53 18.56
N TRP A 98 6.04 -6.76 17.51
CA TRP A 98 4.73 -6.64 16.89
C TRP A 98 4.23 -7.93 16.26
N ARG A 99 5.14 -8.76 15.72
CA ARG A 99 4.84 -10.11 15.23
C ARG A 99 4.39 -11.04 16.36
N ARG A 100 5.03 -10.99 17.54
CA ARG A 100 4.57 -11.74 18.71
C ARG A 100 3.18 -11.29 19.16
N GLU A 101 2.90 -9.99 19.15
CA GLU A 101 1.56 -9.48 19.44
C GLU A 101 0.51 -9.95 18.43
N LEU A 102 0.87 -10.09 17.14
CA LEU A 102 0.02 -10.69 16.12
C LEU A 102 -0.28 -12.16 16.46
N GLU A 103 0.73 -12.95 16.80
CA GLU A 103 0.56 -14.35 17.21
C GLU A 103 -0.35 -14.48 18.44
N ASP A 104 -0.13 -13.65 19.46
CA ASP A 104 -0.96 -13.62 20.66
C ASP A 104 -2.40 -13.19 20.36
N CYS A 105 -2.61 -12.21 19.48
CA CYS A 105 -3.93 -11.83 18.99
C CYS A 105 -4.69 -13.02 18.40
N PHE A 106 -4.06 -13.78 17.50
CA PHE A 106 -4.66 -14.96 16.87
C PHE A 106 -4.79 -16.15 17.83
N ALA A 107 -4.01 -16.17 18.93
CA ALA A 107 -4.17 -17.12 20.04
C ALA A 107 -5.21 -16.67 21.10
N GLY A 108 -5.89 -15.53 20.89
CA GLY A 108 -6.93 -15.02 21.79
C GLY A 108 -6.43 -14.25 23.01
N ARG A 109 -5.17 -13.80 23.01
CA ARG A 109 -4.53 -13.02 24.09
C ARG A 109 -3.99 -11.65 23.63
N PRO A 110 -4.78 -10.79 22.98
CA PRO A 110 -4.28 -9.49 22.51
C PRO A 110 -3.96 -8.54 23.67
N HIS A 111 -2.81 -7.84 23.62
CA HIS A 111 -2.43 -6.85 24.62
C HIS A 111 -2.55 -5.41 24.11
N HIS A 112 -2.05 -5.13 22.90
CA HIS A 112 -2.11 -3.78 22.36
C HIS A 112 -3.53 -3.41 21.86
N PRO A 113 -4.04 -2.17 22.04
CA PRO A 113 -5.39 -1.78 21.62
C PRO A 113 -5.72 -2.05 20.14
N VAL A 114 -4.75 -1.89 19.23
CA VAL A 114 -4.92 -2.27 17.81
C VAL A 114 -5.25 -3.75 17.67
N PHE A 115 -4.54 -4.62 18.40
CA PHE A 115 -4.79 -6.06 18.40
C PHE A 115 -6.05 -6.46 19.16
N MET A 116 -6.41 -5.75 20.23
CA MET A 116 -7.69 -6.00 20.93
C MET A 116 -8.88 -5.79 19.99
N ALA A 117 -8.86 -4.71 19.20
CA ALA A 117 -9.89 -4.46 18.20
C ALA A 117 -9.82 -5.46 17.02
N LEU A 118 -8.60 -5.83 16.60
CA LEU A 118 -8.38 -6.80 15.53
C LEU A 118 -8.85 -8.20 15.92
N ALA A 119 -8.62 -8.66 17.15
CA ALA A 119 -9.01 -9.99 17.63
C ALA A 119 -10.53 -10.23 17.46
N ASN A 120 -11.35 -9.25 17.82
CA ASN A 120 -12.81 -9.33 17.56
C ASN A 120 -13.13 -9.49 16.06
N THR A 121 -12.37 -8.82 15.20
CA THR A 121 -12.54 -8.92 13.73
C THR A 121 -12.11 -10.28 13.19
N VAL A 122 -10.98 -10.79 13.67
CA VAL A 122 -10.43 -12.11 13.32
C VAL A 122 -11.45 -13.19 13.66
N THR A 123 -11.97 -13.19 14.89
CA THR A 123 -12.95 -14.18 15.36
C THR A 123 -14.26 -14.08 14.57
N GLN A 124 -14.81 -12.88 14.39
CA GLN A 124 -16.12 -12.71 13.72
C GLN A 124 -16.09 -13.04 12.23
N ALA A 125 -14.97 -12.79 11.54
CA ALA A 125 -14.84 -13.02 10.09
C ALA A 125 -14.05 -14.30 9.73
N GLY A 126 -13.59 -15.06 10.73
CA GLY A 126 -12.78 -16.27 10.53
C GLY A 126 -11.50 -16.00 9.74
N LEU A 127 -10.80 -14.90 10.05
CA LEU A 127 -9.59 -14.52 9.33
C LEU A 127 -8.42 -15.43 9.72
N THR A 128 -7.48 -15.62 8.79
CA THR A 128 -6.23 -16.35 9.03
C THR A 128 -5.09 -15.37 9.28
N ILE A 129 -4.06 -15.83 9.99
CA ILE A 129 -2.90 -15.00 10.37
C ILE A 129 -2.00 -14.65 9.18
N GLU A 130 -1.91 -15.54 8.19
CA GLU A 130 -0.96 -15.47 7.08
C GLU A 130 -0.98 -14.13 6.32
N PRO A 131 -2.13 -13.58 5.88
CA PRO A 131 -2.16 -12.27 5.23
C PRO A 131 -1.61 -11.11 6.09
N PHE A 132 -1.78 -11.17 7.42
CA PHE A 132 -1.25 -10.15 8.32
C PHE A 132 0.27 -10.30 8.48
N GLY A 133 0.74 -11.53 8.65
CA GLY A 133 2.18 -11.83 8.71
C GLY A 133 2.92 -11.38 7.45
N HIS A 134 2.33 -11.59 6.28
CA HIS A 134 2.90 -11.11 5.01
C HIS A 134 3.11 -9.60 4.95
N LEU A 135 2.22 -8.79 5.56
CA LEU A 135 2.43 -7.34 5.63
C LEU A 135 3.67 -7.01 6.48
N LEU A 136 3.87 -7.70 7.61
CA LEU A 136 5.08 -7.54 8.43
C LEU A 136 6.34 -7.94 7.68
N ASP A 137 6.30 -9.05 6.93
CA ASP A 137 7.42 -9.49 6.11
C ASP A 137 7.82 -8.42 5.07
N ALA A 138 6.83 -7.69 4.53
CA ALA A 138 7.08 -6.58 3.61
C ALA A 138 7.78 -5.40 4.30
N PHE A 139 7.34 -5.02 5.51
CA PHE A 139 7.95 -3.94 6.28
C PHE A 139 9.38 -4.29 6.73
N GLU A 140 9.63 -5.54 7.11
CA GLU A 140 10.97 -6.05 7.42
C GLU A 140 11.87 -6.03 6.18
N GLN A 141 11.36 -6.50 5.04
CA GLN A 141 12.11 -6.47 3.78
C GLN A 141 12.50 -5.04 3.37
N ASP A 142 11.61 -4.08 3.60
CA ASP A 142 11.82 -2.66 3.29
C ASP A 142 12.97 -2.00 4.08
N GLN A 143 13.40 -2.61 5.19
CA GLN A 143 14.56 -2.14 5.96
C GLN A 143 15.89 -2.45 5.29
N VAL A 144 15.94 -3.50 4.46
CA VAL A 144 17.19 -4.03 3.88
C VAL A 144 17.21 -4.03 2.35
N THR A 145 16.04 -3.96 1.71
CA THR A 145 15.91 -4.03 0.24
C THR A 145 15.61 -2.66 -0.33
N THR A 146 16.52 -2.16 -1.17
CA THR A 146 16.38 -0.85 -1.84
C THR A 146 16.17 -0.95 -3.35
N SER A 147 16.36 -2.13 -3.96
CA SER A 147 16.08 -2.36 -5.38
C SER A 147 15.78 -3.82 -5.70
N TYR A 148 15.17 -4.06 -6.87
CA TYR A 148 14.70 -5.38 -7.32
C TYR A 148 15.34 -5.76 -8.65
N ALA A 149 15.92 -6.96 -8.75
CA ALA A 149 16.62 -7.38 -9.96
C ALA A 149 15.65 -7.62 -11.13
N THR A 150 14.54 -8.32 -10.85
CA THR A 150 13.56 -8.75 -11.85
C THR A 150 12.13 -8.32 -11.49
N ARG A 151 11.23 -8.37 -12.48
CA ARG A 151 9.78 -8.26 -12.25
C ARG A 151 9.28 -9.35 -11.30
N HIS A 152 9.88 -10.53 -11.32
CA HIS A 152 9.52 -11.62 -10.41
C HIS A 152 9.80 -11.24 -8.94
N ASP A 153 10.94 -10.61 -8.67
CA ASP A 153 11.31 -10.17 -7.32
C ASP A 153 10.36 -9.06 -6.83
N LEU A 154 10.04 -8.11 -7.72
CA LEU A 154 9.09 -7.03 -7.40
C LEU A 154 7.68 -7.57 -7.14
N LEU A 155 7.21 -8.55 -7.93
CA LEU A 155 5.96 -9.25 -7.66
C LEU A 155 6.02 -10.03 -6.34
N GLY A 156 7.18 -10.58 -5.99
CA GLY A 156 7.40 -11.19 -4.68
C GLY A 156 7.17 -10.21 -3.53
N TYR A 157 7.62 -8.97 -3.69
CA TYR A 157 7.30 -7.90 -2.74
C TYR A 157 5.81 -7.54 -2.75
N CYS A 158 5.16 -7.38 -3.91
CA CYS A 158 3.71 -7.10 -3.98
C CYS A 158 2.84 -8.17 -3.30
N ARG A 159 3.22 -9.45 -3.42
CA ARG A 159 2.57 -10.58 -2.73
C ARG A 159 2.58 -10.45 -1.20
N ARG A 160 3.53 -9.68 -0.66
CA ARG A 160 3.64 -9.36 0.77
C ARG A 160 3.04 -7.99 1.12
N SER A 161 3.31 -6.97 0.31
CA SER A 161 3.03 -5.58 0.65
C SER A 161 1.63 -5.09 0.26
N ALA A 162 0.95 -5.76 -0.68
CA ALA A 162 -0.28 -5.24 -1.29
C ALA A 162 -1.39 -6.29 -1.40
N ASP A 163 -1.07 -7.46 -1.95
CA ASP A 163 -2.04 -8.55 -2.18
C ASP A 163 -2.78 -8.97 -0.89
N PRO A 164 -2.12 -9.08 0.28
CA PRO A 164 -2.79 -9.49 1.50
C PRO A 164 -3.95 -8.59 1.92
N VAL A 165 -3.90 -7.29 1.59
CA VAL A 165 -4.98 -6.35 1.89
C VAL A 165 -6.26 -6.75 1.16
N GLY A 166 -6.16 -7.10 -0.12
CA GLY A 166 -7.31 -7.56 -0.91
C GLY A 166 -7.88 -8.87 -0.39
N ARG A 167 -7.00 -9.81 -0.03
CA ARG A 167 -7.37 -11.10 0.58
C ARG A 167 -8.13 -10.91 1.89
N ILE A 168 -7.66 -10.02 2.77
CA ILE A 168 -8.35 -9.71 4.03
C ILE A 168 -9.73 -9.10 3.75
N VAL A 169 -9.84 -8.16 2.81
CA VAL A 169 -11.12 -7.51 2.47
C VAL A 169 -12.14 -8.51 1.91
N LEU A 170 -11.73 -9.42 1.02
CA LEU A 170 -12.57 -10.53 0.59
C LEU A 170 -12.95 -11.44 1.77
N ALA A 171 -11.99 -11.71 2.63
CA ALA A 171 -12.18 -12.63 3.73
C ALA A 171 -13.17 -12.14 4.79
N LEU A 172 -13.30 -10.81 4.97
CA LEU A 172 -14.32 -10.17 5.81
C LEU A 172 -15.75 -10.51 5.40
N GLU A 173 -15.97 -10.89 4.15
CA GLU A 173 -17.27 -11.35 3.62
C GLU A 173 -17.32 -12.86 3.40
N GLY A 174 -16.44 -13.62 4.05
CA GLY A 174 -16.42 -15.09 3.94
C GLY A 174 -15.92 -15.61 2.59
N CYS A 175 -15.45 -14.74 1.69
CA CYS A 175 -14.93 -15.18 0.39
C CYS A 175 -13.57 -15.84 0.57
N ARG A 176 -13.46 -17.10 0.15
CA ARG A 176 -12.22 -17.91 0.17
C ARG A 176 -11.92 -18.58 -1.18
N ASP A 177 -12.69 -18.21 -2.20
CA ASP A 177 -12.52 -18.72 -3.55
C ASP A 177 -11.17 -18.31 -4.13
N ALA A 178 -10.39 -19.29 -4.61
CA ALA A 178 -9.04 -19.07 -5.08
C ALA A 178 -8.97 -18.22 -6.36
N GLU A 179 -9.97 -18.31 -7.23
CA GLU A 179 -10.04 -17.51 -8.46
C GLU A 179 -10.35 -16.05 -8.13
N LEU A 180 -11.30 -15.80 -7.22
CA LEU A 180 -11.60 -14.43 -6.76
C LEU A 180 -10.41 -13.80 -6.02
N ILE A 181 -9.68 -14.61 -5.23
CA ILE A 181 -8.44 -14.19 -4.58
C ILE A 181 -7.38 -13.81 -5.63
N ALA A 182 -7.16 -14.65 -6.65
CA ALA A 182 -6.19 -14.35 -7.71
C ALA A 182 -6.53 -13.07 -8.48
N MET A 183 -7.82 -12.82 -8.75
CA MET A 183 -8.25 -11.56 -9.36
C MET A 183 -8.00 -10.37 -8.43
N SER A 184 -8.24 -10.53 -7.13
CA SER A 184 -7.96 -9.49 -6.12
C SER A 184 -6.47 -9.17 -6.03
N ASP A 185 -5.63 -10.19 -5.96
CA ASP A 185 -4.17 -10.06 -5.98
C ASP A 185 -3.73 -9.29 -7.22
N SER A 186 -4.30 -9.61 -8.39
CA SER A 186 -4.00 -8.87 -9.63
C SER A 186 -4.35 -7.38 -9.53
N ILE A 187 -5.52 -7.02 -8.96
CA ILE A 187 -5.87 -5.61 -8.73
C ILE A 187 -4.89 -4.96 -7.75
N CYS A 188 -4.60 -5.61 -6.61
CA CYS A 188 -3.72 -5.09 -5.57
C CYS A 188 -2.29 -4.87 -6.08
N THR A 189 -1.74 -5.85 -6.80
CA THR A 189 -0.46 -5.73 -7.50
C THR A 189 -0.49 -4.57 -8.49
N GLY A 190 -1.52 -4.45 -9.34
CA GLY A 190 -1.63 -3.33 -10.30
C GLY A 190 -1.66 -1.96 -9.62
N LEU A 191 -2.36 -1.84 -8.49
CA LEU A 191 -2.40 -0.63 -7.67
C LEU A 191 -1.02 -0.29 -7.10
N GLN A 192 -0.29 -1.30 -6.65
CA GLN A 192 1.04 -1.11 -6.07
C GLN A 192 2.06 -0.72 -7.15
N LEU A 193 2.03 -1.38 -8.31
CA LEU A 193 2.89 -1.04 -9.44
C LEU A 193 2.65 0.40 -9.90
N VAL A 194 1.39 0.80 -10.11
CA VAL A 194 1.11 2.18 -10.54
C VAL A 194 1.50 3.22 -9.49
N ASN A 195 1.45 2.86 -8.20
CA ASN A 195 1.98 3.70 -7.12
C ASN A 195 3.50 3.89 -7.26
N PHE A 196 4.28 2.84 -7.54
CA PHE A 196 5.71 3.00 -7.81
C PHE A 196 5.98 3.90 -9.02
N TRP A 197 5.20 3.74 -10.10
CA TRP A 197 5.41 4.48 -11.35
C TRP A 197 5.12 5.97 -11.21
N GLN A 198 4.11 6.37 -10.43
CA GLN A 198 3.85 7.78 -10.15
C GLN A 198 4.87 8.40 -9.17
N ASP A 199 5.53 7.58 -8.35
CA ASP A 199 6.38 8.01 -7.23
C ASP A 199 7.89 7.85 -7.45
N VAL A 200 8.34 7.57 -8.68
CA VAL A 200 9.78 7.36 -9.04
C VAL A 200 10.70 8.40 -8.40
N LYS A 201 10.40 9.71 -8.51
CA LYS A 201 11.25 10.76 -7.89
C LYS A 201 11.28 10.67 -6.38
N ARG A 202 10.10 10.47 -5.77
CA ARG A 202 9.95 10.40 -4.32
C ARG A 202 10.68 9.19 -3.76
N ASP A 203 10.51 8.03 -4.38
CA ASP A 203 11.13 6.79 -3.95
C ASP A 203 12.65 6.86 -4.13
N ARG A 204 13.13 7.46 -5.23
CA ARG A 204 14.57 7.72 -5.45
C ARG A 204 15.17 8.63 -4.38
N LEU A 205 14.48 9.70 -3.99
CA LEU A 205 14.92 10.59 -2.90
C LEU A 205 14.96 9.87 -1.54
N ALA A 206 14.09 8.87 -1.35
CA ALA A 206 14.11 7.97 -0.20
C ALA A 206 15.12 6.82 -0.33
N GLY A 207 16.01 6.85 -1.34
CA GLY A 207 17.05 5.85 -1.55
C GLY A 207 16.57 4.52 -2.13
N ARG A 208 15.38 4.47 -2.73
CA ARG A 208 14.78 3.24 -3.27
C ARG A 208 14.51 3.31 -4.78
N ILE A 209 14.60 2.16 -5.44
CA ILE A 209 14.32 2.00 -6.87
C ILE A 209 13.44 0.76 -7.04
N TYR A 210 12.15 0.97 -7.30
CA TYR A 210 11.19 -0.11 -7.57
C TYR A 210 11.14 -0.52 -9.05
N LEU A 211 11.69 0.28 -9.96
CA LEU A 211 11.87 -0.12 -11.36
C LEU A 211 12.80 -1.35 -11.40
N PRO A 212 12.37 -2.50 -11.96
CA PRO A 212 13.21 -3.68 -12.04
C PRO A 212 14.51 -3.40 -12.78
N ARG A 213 15.65 -3.88 -12.26
CA ARG A 213 16.97 -3.66 -12.87
C ARG A 213 17.03 -4.20 -14.29
N GLU A 214 16.42 -5.35 -14.55
CA GLU A 214 16.35 -5.93 -15.90
C GLU A 214 15.62 -5.02 -16.89
N ASP A 215 14.54 -4.35 -16.47
CA ASP A 215 13.75 -3.45 -17.31
C ASP A 215 14.51 -2.15 -17.57
N MET A 216 15.18 -1.62 -16.53
CA MET A 216 16.09 -0.49 -16.67
C MET A 216 17.20 -0.79 -17.69
N HIS A 217 17.84 -1.95 -17.58
CA HIS A 217 18.88 -2.38 -18.51
C HIS A 217 18.36 -2.51 -19.95
N ARG A 218 17.20 -3.17 -20.15
CA ARG A 218 16.57 -3.31 -21.48
C ARG A 218 16.29 -1.97 -22.16
N HIS A 219 15.98 -0.93 -21.39
CA HIS A 219 15.72 0.42 -21.92
C HIS A 219 16.96 1.33 -21.89
N GLY A 220 18.11 0.84 -21.44
CA GLY A 220 19.35 1.61 -21.30
C GLY A 220 19.26 2.76 -20.30
N VAL A 221 18.44 2.58 -19.25
CA VAL A 221 18.26 3.52 -18.13
C VAL A 221 19.26 3.19 -17.02
N THR A 222 19.95 4.21 -16.52
CA THR A 222 20.88 4.11 -15.38
C THR A 222 20.32 4.82 -14.16
N ASP A 223 20.84 4.51 -12.96
CA ASP A 223 20.41 5.14 -11.71
C ASP A 223 20.56 6.66 -11.75
N ALA A 224 21.64 7.17 -12.37
CA ALA A 224 21.87 8.60 -12.52
C ALA A 224 20.78 9.31 -13.33
N MET A 225 20.10 8.60 -14.24
CA MET A 225 18.96 9.18 -14.98
C MET A 225 17.74 9.43 -14.08
N LEU A 226 17.63 8.72 -12.95
CA LEU A 226 16.54 8.92 -11.97
C LEU A 226 16.75 10.18 -11.13
N ASP A 227 17.97 10.70 -11.08
CA ASP A 227 18.33 11.91 -10.35
C ASP A 227 18.03 13.20 -11.13
N ALA A 228 17.75 13.08 -12.43
CA ALA A 228 17.41 14.19 -13.30
C ALA A 228 16.16 14.99 -12.82
N THR A 229 16.04 16.22 -13.31
CA THR A 229 14.87 17.07 -13.07
C THR A 229 13.66 16.65 -13.90
N ALA A 230 13.89 15.98 -15.03
CA ALA A 230 12.85 15.51 -15.94
C ALA A 230 13.23 14.14 -16.55
N ALA A 231 12.23 13.31 -16.83
CA ALA A 231 12.45 12.01 -17.46
C ALA A 231 12.84 12.20 -18.94
N GLY A 232 14.04 11.72 -19.31
CA GLY A 232 14.47 11.66 -20.70
C GLY A 232 13.75 10.57 -21.53
N VAL A 233 14.06 10.50 -22.82
CA VAL A 233 13.40 9.58 -23.78
C VAL A 233 13.43 8.13 -23.31
N LYS A 234 14.58 7.64 -22.82
CA LYS A 234 14.75 6.26 -22.34
C LYS A 234 13.88 5.94 -21.12
N LEU A 235 13.88 6.83 -20.12
CA LEU A 235 13.07 6.64 -18.90
C LEU A 235 11.57 6.72 -19.20
N ARG A 236 11.15 7.63 -20.09
CA ARG A 236 9.74 7.69 -20.55
C ARG A 236 9.32 6.42 -21.29
N ALA A 237 10.21 5.84 -22.09
CA ALA A 237 9.96 4.57 -22.76
C ALA A 237 9.81 3.41 -21.77
N LEU A 238 10.72 3.32 -20.78
CA LEU A 238 10.62 2.37 -19.67
C LEU A 238 9.29 2.52 -18.92
N LEU A 239 8.96 3.73 -18.48
CA LEU A 239 7.72 3.98 -17.72
C LEU A 239 6.46 3.67 -18.52
N ARG A 240 6.48 3.81 -19.85
CA ARG A 240 5.39 3.34 -20.71
C ARG A 240 5.20 1.82 -20.60
N ALA A 241 6.29 1.05 -20.68
CA ALA A 241 6.24 -0.41 -20.56
C ALA A 241 5.77 -0.86 -19.16
N GLU A 242 6.25 -0.19 -18.11
CA GLU A 242 5.87 -0.47 -16.72
C GLU A 242 4.39 -0.11 -16.42
N VAL A 243 3.90 1.00 -16.97
CA VAL A 243 2.47 1.36 -16.88
C VAL A 243 1.61 0.36 -17.64
N ALA A 244 2.05 -0.11 -18.82
CA ALA A 244 1.33 -1.14 -19.57
C ALA A 244 1.24 -2.45 -18.77
N TRP A 245 2.30 -2.82 -18.05
CA TRP A 245 2.28 -3.98 -17.16
C TRP A 245 1.25 -3.83 -16.03
N ALA A 246 1.22 -2.68 -15.34
CA ALA A 246 0.21 -2.40 -14.32
C ALA A 246 -1.23 -2.44 -14.88
N ARG A 247 -1.44 -1.96 -16.12
CA ARG A 247 -2.73 -2.08 -16.81
C ARG A 247 -3.12 -3.53 -17.06
N GLY A 248 -2.18 -4.39 -17.46
CA GLY A 248 -2.41 -5.82 -17.63
C GLY A 248 -2.90 -6.49 -16.33
N CYS A 249 -2.35 -6.11 -15.17
CA CYS A 249 -2.85 -6.56 -13.87
C CYS A 249 -4.29 -6.09 -13.60
N PHE A 250 -4.61 -4.84 -13.93
CA PHE A 250 -5.99 -4.36 -13.81
C PHE A 250 -6.96 -5.08 -14.75
N ASP A 251 -6.52 -5.48 -15.95
CA ASP A 251 -7.35 -6.22 -16.90
C ASP A 251 -7.62 -7.63 -16.40
N ALA A 252 -6.59 -8.33 -15.90
CA ALA A 252 -6.71 -9.66 -15.32
C ALA A 252 -7.60 -9.67 -14.05
N GLY A 253 -7.54 -8.63 -13.23
CA GLY A 253 -8.37 -8.50 -12.03
C GLY A 253 -9.79 -7.96 -12.25
N ALA A 254 -10.06 -7.32 -13.40
CA ALA A 254 -11.33 -6.63 -13.66
C ALA A 254 -12.61 -7.47 -13.46
N PRO A 255 -12.66 -8.77 -13.79
CA PRO A 255 -13.85 -9.60 -13.59
C PRO A 255 -14.33 -9.64 -12.12
N LEU A 256 -13.44 -9.44 -11.14
CA LEU A 256 -13.79 -9.41 -9.72
C LEU A 256 -14.88 -8.39 -9.38
N ALA A 257 -14.92 -7.26 -10.10
CA ALA A 257 -15.94 -6.22 -9.89
C ALA A 257 -17.37 -6.73 -10.14
N GLY A 258 -17.54 -7.80 -10.93
CA GLY A 258 -18.80 -8.49 -11.15
C GLY A 258 -18.99 -9.76 -10.32
N ALA A 259 -17.90 -10.45 -9.98
CA ALA A 259 -17.94 -11.77 -9.33
C ALA A 259 -17.89 -11.72 -7.79
N ALA A 260 -17.26 -10.71 -7.19
CA ALA A 260 -17.12 -10.58 -5.73
C ALA A 260 -18.48 -10.48 -5.00
N PRO A 261 -18.51 -10.64 -3.65
CA PRO A 261 -19.69 -10.32 -2.85
C PRO A 261 -20.25 -8.93 -3.18
N ALA A 262 -21.57 -8.83 -3.38
CA ALA A 262 -22.22 -7.63 -3.91
C ALA A 262 -21.91 -6.36 -3.11
N VAL A 263 -21.69 -6.50 -1.80
CA VAL A 263 -21.37 -5.39 -0.89
C VAL A 263 -19.96 -4.81 -1.10
N LEU A 264 -19.03 -5.58 -1.68
CA LEU A 264 -17.65 -5.17 -1.95
C LEU A 264 -17.47 -4.60 -3.37
N ARG A 265 -18.30 -5.01 -4.33
CA ARG A 265 -18.19 -4.61 -5.76
C ARG A 265 -18.03 -3.09 -5.97
N PRO A 266 -18.76 -2.19 -5.28
CA PRO A 266 -18.57 -0.75 -5.47
C PRO A 266 -17.18 -0.26 -5.05
N ALA A 267 -16.64 -0.79 -3.95
CA ALA A 267 -15.30 -0.44 -3.47
C ALA A 267 -14.23 -0.99 -4.41
N ILE A 268 -14.35 -2.25 -4.84
CA ILE A 268 -13.47 -2.89 -5.82
C ILE A 268 -13.46 -2.09 -7.14
N GLY A 269 -14.65 -1.72 -7.64
CA GLY A 269 -14.79 -0.89 -8.82
C GLY A 269 -14.14 0.49 -8.68
N LEU A 270 -14.26 1.13 -7.50
CA LEU A 270 -13.58 2.40 -7.22
C LEU A 270 -12.06 2.25 -7.27
N PHE A 271 -11.51 1.21 -6.64
CA PHE A 271 -10.07 0.97 -6.63
C PHE A 271 -9.53 0.70 -8.05
N LEU A 272 -10.19 -0.18 -8.80
CA LEU A 272 -9.84 -0.48 -10.18
C LEU A 272 -9.84 0.77 -11.07
N ALA A 273 -10.92 1.56 -11.00
CA ALA A 273 -11.04 2.78 -11.78
C ALA A 273 -10.06 3.87 -11.32
N GLY A 274 -9.75 3.93 -10.03
CA GLY A 274 -8.73 4.80 -9.45
C GLY A 274 -7.32 4.47 -9.96
N GLY A 275 -6.94 3.19 -9.92
CA GLY A 275 -5.64 2.72 -10.44
C GLY A 275 -5.47 3.03 -11.92
N ARG A 276 -6.47 2.71 -12.75
CA ARG A 276 -6.48 3.09 -14.18
C ARG A 276 -6.40 4.60 -14.38
N ALA A 277 -7.07 5.38 -13.53
CA ALA A 277 -7.02 6.84 -13.63
C ALA A 277 -5.63 7.41 -13.34
N VAL A 278 -4.88 6.82 -12.40
CA VAL A 278 -3.48 7.16 -12.14
C VAL A 278 -2.60 6.77 -13.32
N ALA A 279 -2.77 5.57 -13.88
CA ALA A 279 -2.06 5.14 -15.08
C ALA A 279 -2.26 6.14 -16.24
N ASP A 280 -3.51 6.55 -16.50
CA ASP A 280 -3.80 7.57 -17.51
C ASP A 280 -3.18 8.94 -17.15
N ALA A 281 -2.99 9.25 -15.87
CA ALA A 281 -2.37 10.51 -15.45
C ALA A 281 -0.86 10.52 -15.72
N ILE A 282 -0.18 9.41 -15.50
CA ILE A 282 1.22 9.22 -15.89
C ILE A 282 1.38 9.38 -17.40
N GLU A 283 0.49 8.76 -18.17
CA GLU A 283 0.50 8.83 -19.64
C GLU A 283 0.21 10.25 -20.16
N ARG A 284 -0.79 10.95 -19.61
CA ARG A 284 -1.12 12.34 -20.03
C ARG A 284 0.01 13.34 -19.83
N GLN A 285 0.93 13.10 -18.88
CA GLN A 285 2.11 13.95 -18.69
C GLN A 285 3.34 13.44 -19.47
N GLY A 286 3.13 12.56 -20.45
CA GLY A 286 4.20 12.03 -21.30
C GLY A 286 5.16 11.10 -20.55
N PHE A 287 4.67 10.41 -19.51
CA PHE A 287 5.45 9.50 -18.65
C PHE A 287 6.58 10.19 -17.88
N ASP A 288 6.53 11.51 -17.71
CA ASP A 288 7.54 12.26 -16.95
C ASP A 288 7.19 12.37 -15.47
N THR A 289 7.44 11.32 -14.70
CA THR A 289 7.16 11.28 -13.25
C THR A 289 8.31 11.84 -12.40
N LEU A 290 9.41 12.27 -13.03
CA LEU A 290 10.49 13.00 -12.36
C LEU A 290 10.17 14.48 -12.19
N SER A 291 9.68 15.13 -13.24
CA SER A 291 9.34 16.56 -13.23
C SER A 291 8.22 16.88 -12.26
N ARG A 292 7.20 16.00 -12.20
CA ARG A 292 6.03 16.20 -11.37
C ARG A 292 5.35 14.87 -11.08
N ARG A 293 4.97 14.67 -9.82
CA ARG A 293 4.08 13.57 -9.43
C ARG A 293 2.70 13.73 -10.12
N PRO A 294 2.22 12.75 -10.89
CA PRO A 294 0.88 12.77 -11.46
C PRO A 294 -0.18 12.94 -10.35
N ARG A 295 -1.20 13.75 -10.62
CA ARG A 295 -2.33 13.95 -9.69
C ARG A 295 -3.65 13.83 -10.42
N LEU A 296 -4.62 13.19 -9.76
CA LEU A 296 -6.00 13.21 -10.23
C LEU A 296 -6.63 14.56 -9.89
N GLY A 297 -7.20 15.22 -10.90
CA GLY A 297 -7.98 16.44 -10.69
C GLY A 297 -9.23 16.18 -9.84
N ARG A 298 -9.67 17.21 -9.10
CA ARG A 298 -10.83 17.13 -8.18
C ARG A 298 -12.07 16.57 -8.86
N TRP A 299 -12.39 17.03 -10.07
CA TRP A 299 -13.53 16.55 -10.85
C TRP A 299 -13.45 15.07 -11.21
N ARG A 300 -12.24 14.57 -11.51
CA ARG A 300 -12.05 13.15 -11.81
C ARG A 300 -12.26 12.29 -10.56
N LYS A 301 -11.70 12.72 -9.42
CA LYS A 301 -11.96 12.07 -8.11
C LYS A 301 -13.46 12.06 -7.78
N LEU A 302 -14.16 13.18 -7.96
CA LEU A 302 -15.60 13.29 -7.72
C LEU A 302 -16.42 12.37 -8.64
N ARG A 303 -16.12 12.32 -9.94
CA ARG A 303 -16.80 11.42 -10.88
C ARG A 303 -16.62 9.94 -10.51
N LEU A 304 -15.40 9.54 -10.14
CA LEU A 304 -15.11 8.19 -9.68
C LEU A 304 -15.88 7.85 -8.40
N GLY A 305 -15.83 8.75 -7.40
CA GLY A 305 -16.56 8.59 -6.14
C GLY A 305 -18.07 8.53 -6.34
N TRP A 306 -18.62 9.38 -7.21
CA TRP A 306 -20.05 9.39 -7.54
C TRP A 306 -20.51 8.10 -8.23
N ALA A 307 -19.74 7.61 -9.22
CA ALA A 307 -20.04 6.36 -9.89
C ALA A 307 -20.04 5.18 -8.89
N ALA A 308 -19.05 5.12 -8.00
CA ALA A 308 -18.97 4.11 -6.97
C ALA A 308 -20.11 4.22 -5.93
N TRP A 309 -20.48 5.44 -5.54
CA TRP A 309 -21.59 5.68 -4.61
C TRP A 309 -22.93 5.24 -5.19
N ARG A 310 -23.20 5.55 -6.46
CA ARG A 310 -24.38 5.05 -7.18
C ARG A 310 -24.43 3.52 -7.21
N ALA A 311 -23.31 2.87 -7.52
CA ALA A 311 -23.22 1.41 -7.51
C ALA A 311 -23.50 0.83 -6.10
N ALA A 312 -23.00 1.48 -5.04
CA ALA A 312 -23.26 1.08 -3.66
C ALA A 312 -24.73 1.20 -3.25
N LEU A 313 -25.44 2.23 -3.71
CA LEU A 313 -26.88 2.36 -3.48
C LEU A 313 -27.67 1.22 -4.13
N THR A 314 -27.36 0.88 -5.39
CA THR A 314 -28.02 -0.22 -6.11
C THR A 314 -27.76 -1.57 -5.43
N ALA A 315 -26.54 -1.82 -4.95
CA ALA A 315 -26.19 -3.05 -4.25
C ALA A 315 -26.95 -3.20 -2.91
N ARG A 316 -27.16 -2.10 -2.17
CA ARG A 316 -27.90 -2.11 -0.89
C ARG A 316 -29.39 -2.40 -1.06
N ILE A 317 -29.98 -1.98 -2.18
CA ILE A 317 -31.39 -2.25 -2.48
C ILE A 317 -31.59 -3.73 -2.81
N ARG A 318 -30.67 -4.33 -3.58
CA ARG A 318 -30.75 -5.75 -3.99
C ARG A 318 -30.42 -6.74 -2.88
N GLY A 319 -29.63 -6.36 -1.87
CA GLY A 319 -29.32 -7.22 -0.71
C GLY A 319 -30.33 -7.14 0.44
N ARG A 320 -31.46 -6.44 0.26
CA ARG A 320 -32.60 -6.37 1.20
C ARG A 320 -33.83 -7.14 0.69
N VAL A 321 -33.74 -7.73 -0.48
CA VAL A 321 -34.70 -8.67 -1.09
C VAL A 321 -34.08 -10.05 -1.02
#